data_AF-A0A0G4FC39-F1
#
_entry.id   AF-A0A0G4FC39-F1
#
_cell.length_a   1.000
_cell.length_b   1.000
_cell.length_c   1.000
_cell.angle_alpha   90.00
_cell.angle_beta   90.00
_cell.angle_gamma   90.00
#
_symmetry.space_group_name_H-M   'P 1'
#
loop_
_entity.id
_entity.type
_entity.pdbx_description
1 polymer ?
#
loop_
_entity_poly.entity_id
_entity_poly.type
_entity_poly.pdbx_seq_one_letter_code
_entity_poly.pdbx_strand_id
1 'polypeptide(L)'
;MRGLSCSLIASFLLVSPAVGKLDLADFGGKLADTFKGGVPELTKLDLSELFSDNLETKEDILKDRKDILKKSKDACEIPVYNPKEFAKCPPPPPPCTAENTLTAEALFTRLGLPPQSIFQSCDPARLKDAFKGVCRFEGTIVISIAADARRGFDSVAGCASLNDADLVEAFSSLREITGTILASSRAVLNVKTLEGFSGLVTAGDIVGLTLQSLETIVPPAFCNLRSANFFFISSEASRLRTIVLPNLEWVGDSGVAWNSAVFLDLVWLPKLQVILGGIRFDGPARFRKFYAPLLERIGGLATNPNVEGLECLNLPSLRSAGRLLFTHPSGKQILLPKLESVDGPSPSFRFTDMPILELVQIPSTFAFSQPTQNVNLQFINLLSLKNPTETINTILQTAQFYNFLRIQNVEGLKSVDLSAVVAFDDDPNNCRIPTTISGNAHLTEIIFSQALVTNYIGQLGIFNNGMLGSLDSLGQGLVLNAFCSDQAQLQTCGLSSLSSADNTQSGLPTVLETVFENSTRVNSDAPPCNVGKASCDPTVTAECMAS
;
A
#
# COMPACT_ATOMS: atom_id res chain seq x y z
N MET A 1 -33.09 29.44 11.21
CA MET A 1 -33.80 28.15 11.02
C MET A 1 -33.54 27.50 9.66
N ARG A 2 -33.84 28.14 8.50
CA ARG A 2 -33.77 27.51 7.15
C ARG A 2 -32.53 26.65 6.82
N GLY A 3 -31.33 26.96 7.36
CA GLY A 3 -30.13 26.12 7.16
C GLY A 3 -30.14 24.76 7.86
N LEU A 4 -30.82 24.64 9.01
CA LEU A 4 -30.87 23.42 9.83
C LEU A 4 -31.73 22.33 9.20
N SER A 5 -32.84 22.70 8.55
CA SER A 5 -33.72 21.76 7.84
C SER A 5 -33.03 21.12 6.62
N CYS A 6 -32.31 21.91 5.82
CA CYS A 6 -31.68 21.40 4.59
C CYS A 6 -30.55 20.41 4.89
N SER A 7 -29.71 20.68 5.91
CA SER A 7 -28.64 19.78 6.33
C SER A 7 -29.17 18.43 6.83
N LEU A 8 -30.24 18.46 7.65
CA LEU A 8 -30.81 17.26 8.26
C LEU A 8 -31.50 16.38 7.20
N ILE A 9 -32.20 16.97 6.23
CA ILE A 9 -32.79 16.26 5.08
C ILE A 9 -31.70 15.67 4.17
N ALA A 10 -30.64 16.43 3.86
CA ALA A 10 -29.52 15.94 3.05
C ALA A 10 -28.83 14.73 3.70
N SER A 11 -28.60 14.79 5.01
CA SER A 11 -28.01 13.69 5.79
C SER A 11 -28.90 12.43 5.76
N PHE A 12 -30.22 12.59 5.91
CA PHE A 12 -31.16 11.47 5.87
C PHE A 12 -31.24 10.80 4.48
N LEU A 13 -31.15 11.60 3.41
CA LEU A 13 -31.16 11.13 2.02
C LEU A 13 -29.83 10.50 1.57
N LEU A 14 -28.72 10.76 2.27
CA LEU A 14 -27.41 10.17 1.99
C LEU A 14 -27.20 8.81 2.68
N VAL A 15 -27.86 8.56 3.81
CA VAL A 15 -27.59 7.38 4.66
C VAL A 15 -28.55 6.20 4.39
N SER A 16 -29.72 6.43 3.79
CA SER A 16 -30.73 5.38 3.55
C SER A 16 -30.67 4.78 2.14
N PRO A 17 -30.28 3.50 1.95
CA PRO A 17 -30.29 2.84 0.64
C PRO A 17 -31.71 2.52 0.12
N ALA A 18 -32.76 2.78 0.88
CA ALA A 18 -34.15 2.51 0.49
C ALA A 18 -34.79 3.60 -0.38
N VAL A 19 -34.15 4.78 -0.52
CA VAL A 19 -34.72 5.97 -1.20
C VAL A 19 -35.14 5.69 -2.65
N GLY A 20 -34.51 4.74 -3.35
CA GLY A 20 -34.87 4.35 -4.72
C GLY A 20 -36.24 3.69 -4.91
N LYS A 21 -37.06 3.53 -3.85
CA LYS A 21 -38.44 3.02 -3.91
C LYS A 21 -39.46 3.83 -3.08
N LEU A 22 -39.06 4.97 -2.53
CA LEU A 22 -39.97 5.81 -1.73
C LEU A 22 -40.83 6.69 -2.66
N ASP A 23 -42.15 6.53 -2.55
CA ASP A 23 -43.08 7.53 -3.05
C ASP A 23 -42.96 8.78 -2.17
N LEU A 24 -42.63 9.91 -2.81
CA LEU A 24 -42.38 11.18 -2.14
C LEU A 24 -43.67 11.80 -1.60
N ALA A 25 -44.84 11.49 -2.17
CA ALA A 25 -46.13 11.95 -1.64
C ALA A 25 -46.46 11.24 -0.30
N ASP A 26 -46.29 9.91 -0.27
CA ASP A 26 -46.46 9.09 0.94
C ASP A 26 -45.42 9.46 2.02
N PHE A 27 -44.17 9.75 1.63
CA PHE A 27 -43.15 10.27 2.54
C PHE A 27 -43.54 11.63 3.13
N GLY A 28 -44.02 12.58 2.31
CA GLY A 28 -44.47 13.89 2.75
C GLY A 28 -45.61 13.81 3.78
N GLY A 29 -46.60 12.95 3.53
CA GLY A 29 -47.70 12.68 4.47
C GLY A 29 -47.21 12.13 5.81
N LYS A 30 -46.37 11.09 5.78
CA LYS A 30 -45.83 10.45 6.99
C LYS A 30 -44.91 11.38 7.79
N LEU A 31 -44.15 12.25 7.11
CA LEU A 31 -43.34 13.27 7.77
C LEU A 31 -44.23 14.30 8.47
N ALA A 32 -45.28 14.79 7.81
CA ALA A 32 -46.24 15.72 8.40
C ALA A 32 -46.96 15.11 9.62
N ASP A 33 -47.41 13.86 9.54
CA ASP A 33 -48.02 13.15 10.67
C ASP A 33 -47.06 12.99 11.86
N THR A 34 -45.78 12.74 11.60
CA THR A 34 -44.75 12.64 12.65
C THR A 34 -44.57 13.97 13.42
N PHE A 35 -44.75 15.11 12.76
CA PHE A 35 -44.58 16.44 13.38
C PHE A 35 -45.85 17.01 14.03
N LYS A 36 -47.04 16.41 13.84
CA LYS A 36 -48.32 16.88 14.42
C LYS A 36 -48.33 16.97 15.96
N GLY A 37 -47.45 16.25 16.65
CA GLY A 37 -47.34 16.27 18.11
C GLY A 37 -46.25 17.20 18.70
N GLY A 38 -45.44 17.86 17.86
CA GLY A 38 -44.16 18.43 18.29
C GLY A 38 -44.08 19.97 18.39
N VAL A 39 -44.27 20.67 17.26
CA VAL A 39 -43.89 22.09 17.13
C VAL A 39 -44.92 22.88 16.30
N PRO A 40 -45.75 23.75 16.91
CA PRO A 40 -46.78 24.55 16.19
C PRO A 40 -46.25 25.56 15.16
N GLU A 41 -44.93 25.77 15.09
CA GLU A 41 -44.29 26.63 14.09
C GLU A 41 -43.97 25.88 12.79
N LEU A 42 -43.75 24.55 12.84
CA LEU A 42 -43.50 23.74 11.65
C LEU A 42 -44.75 23.59 10.77
N THR A 43 -45.95 23.60 11.36
CA THR A 43 -47.24 23.59 10.65
C THR A 43 -47.56 24.90 9.90
N LYS A 44 -46.65 25.88 9.90
CA LYS A 44 -46.71 27.10 9.06
C LYS A 44 -45.74 27.09 7.88
N LEU A 45 -44.91 26.05 7.73
CA LEU A 45 -44.11 25.85 6.52
C LEU A 45 -45.00 25.23 5.46
N ASP A 46 -45.36 26.02 4.44
CA ASP A 46 -45.97 25.48 3.23
C ASP A 46 -44.92 24.70 2.45
N LEU A 47 -44.94 23.37 2.59
CA LEU A 47 -44.04 22.48 1.87
C LEU A 47 -44.50 22.22 0.43
N SER A 48 -45.65 22.72 0.00
CA SER A 48 -46.12 22.52 -1.39
C SER A 48 -45.27 23.29 -2.41
N GLU A 49 -44.75 24.47 -2.07
CA GLU A 49 -43.77 25.18 -2.94
C GLU A 49 -42.52 24.33 -3.20
N LEU A 50 -42.01 23.64 -2.17
CA LEU A 50 -40.83 22.77 -2.21
C LEU A 50 -41.01 21.50 -3.06
N PHE A 51 -42.24 21.14 -3.40
CA PHE A 51 -42.58 19.97 -4.22
C PHE A 51 -43.50 20.31 -5.41
N SER A 52 -43.59 21.59 -5.79
CA SER A 52 -44.45 22.06 -6.87
C SER A 52 -44.02 21.53 -8.25
N ASP A 53 -44.98 21.31 -9.15
CA ASP A 53 -44.78 20.56 -10.40
C ASP A 53 -43.85 21.22 -11.44
N ASN A 54 -43.33 22.42 -11.18
CA ASN A 54 -42.32 23.10 -12.01
C ASN A 54 -40.90 22.50 -11.89
N LEU A 55 -40.77 21.27 -11.40
CA LEU A 55 -39.50 20.54 -11.30
C LEU A 55 -39.09 19.90 -12.64
N GLU A 56 -38.79 20.72 -13.66
CA GLU A 56 -37.93 20.32 -14.81
C GLU A 56 -36.67 19.58 -14.31
N THR A 57 -36.17 20.03 -13.16
CA THR A 57 -35.01 19.49 -12.47
C THR A 57 -35.19 18.08 -11.90
N LYS A 58 -36.36 17.43 -11.88
CA LYS A 58 -36.44 16.05 -11.34
C LYS A 58 -35.78 15.03 -12.28
N GLU A 59 -36.06 15.11 -13.58
CA GLU A 59 -35.37 14.29 -14.56
C GLU A 59 -33.95 14.80 -14.80
N ASP A 60 -33.74 16.11 -14.87
CA ASP A 60 -32.39 16.65 -15.10
C ASP A 60 -31.45 16.49 -13.89
N ILE A 61 -31.89 16.53 -12.63
CA ILE A 61 -31.05 16.12 -11.48
C ILE A 61 -30.82 14.61 -11.49
N LEU A 62 -31.78 13.78 -11.90
CA LEU A 62 -31.54 12.33 -12.04
C LEU A 62 -30.58 12.01 -13.20
N LYS A 63 -30.57 12.84 -14.25
CA LYS A 63 -29.72 12.74 -15.44
C LYS A 63 -28.32 13.29 -15.16
N ASP A 64 -28.19 14.47 -14.54
CA ASP A 64 -26.92 14.98 -14.02
C ASP A 64 -26.37 14.08 -12.93
N ARG A 65 -27.17 13.53 -12.01
CA ARG A 65 -26.64 12.57 -11.02
C ARG A 65 -26.20 11.26 -11.67
N LYS A 66 -26.87 10.78 -12.73
CA LYS A 66 -26.42 9.64 -13.55
C LYS A 66 -25.20 9.96 -14.41
N ASP A 67 -25.08 11.16 -14.93
CA ASP A 67 -23.98 11.56 -15.82
C ASP A 67 -22.77 12.05 -15.03
N ILE A 68 -22.94 12.57 -13.81
CA ILE A 68 -21.91 12.70 -12.79
C ILE A 68 -21.45 11.29 -12.43
N LEU A 69 -22.32 10.36 -12.00
CA LEU A 69 -21.91 8.97 -11.70
C LEU A 69 -21.28 8.23 -12.91
N LYS A 70 -21.60 8.58 -14.16
CA LYS A 70 -20.88 8.06 -15.36
C LYS A 70 -19.55 8.75 -15.64
N LYS A 71 -19.37 10.03 -15.27
CA LYS A 71 -18.15 10.82 -15.50
C LYS A 71 -17.16 10.60 -14.35
N SER A 72 -17.63 10.58 -13.10
CA SER A 72 -16.95 10.03 -11.92
C SER A 72 -17.11 8.51 -11.88
N LYS A 73 -16.76 7.83 -12.99
CA LYS A 73 -16.36 6.42 -12.97
C LYS A 73 -14.98 6.34 -12.33
N ASP A 74 -14.95 6.59 -11.02
CA ASP A 74 -13.73 6.60 -10.24
C ASP A 74 -13.03 5.24 -10.32
N ALA A 75 -11.70 5.24 -10.41
CA ALA A 75 -10.93 4.00 -10.43
C ALA A 75 -11.23 3.13 -9.20
N CYS A 76 -11.51 3.79 -8.08
CA CYS A 76 -11.95 3.20 -6.81
C CYS A 76 -13.47 3.17 -6.58
N GLU A 77 -14.34 3.41 -7.58
CA GLU A 77 -15.75 3.04 -7.46
C GLU A 77 -15.78 1.56 -7.04
N ILE A 78 -16.31 1.30 -5.85
CA ILE A 78 -16.38 -0.04 -5.28
C ILE A 78 -17.24 -0.85 -6.25
N PRO A 79 -16.70 -1.87 -6.94
CA PRO A 79 -17.53 -2.71 -7.79
C PRO A 79 -18.60 -3.26 -6.87
N VAL A 80 -19.87 -2.95 -7.16
CA VAL A 80 -21.00 -3.31 -6.29
C VAL A 80 -21.03 -4.83 -6.26
N TYR A 81 -20.34 -5.40 -5.26
CA TYR A 81 -20.01 -6.81 -5.23
C TYR A 81 -21.32 -7.56 -5.31
N ASN A 82 -21.52 -8.24 -6.43
CA ASN A 82 -22.77 -8.91 -6.73
C ASN A 82 -22.62 -10.35 -6.22
N PRO A 83 -23.11 -10.71 -5.01
CA PRO A 83 -23.02 -12.07 -4.49
C PRO A 83 -23.86 -13.09 -5.30
N LYS A 84 -24.39 -12.69 -6.46
CA LYS A 84 -25.06 -13.52 -7.46
C LYS A 84 -24.14 -13.92 -8.62
N GLU A 85 -23.01 -13.22 -8.81
CA GLU A 85 -22.02 -13.55 -9.86
C GLU A 85 -21.01 -14.61 -9.41
N PHE A 86 -20.77 -14.70 -8.10
CA PHE A 86 -20.01 -15.79 -7.48
C PHE A 86 -20.95 -16.87 -6.95
N ALA A 87 -20.47 -18.11 -6.87
CA ALA A 87 -21.25 -19.18 -6.25
C ALA A 87 -21.55 -18.83 -4.79
N LYS A 88 -22.74 -19.22 -4.30
CA LYS A 88 -23.01 -19.12 -2.87
C LYS A 88 -22.01 -19.99 -2.11
N CYS A 89 -21.36 -19.38 -1.13
CA CYS A 89 -20.58 -20.10 -0.14
C CYS A 89 -21.35 -21.32 0.40
N PRO A 90 -20.78 -22.55 0.38
CA PRO A 90 -21.36 -23.67 1.12
C PRO A 90 -21.48 -23.29 2.61
N PRO A 91 -22.49 -23.81 3.33
CA PRO A 91 -22.67 -23.50 4.74
C PRO A 91 -21.40 -23.86 5.54
N PRO A 92 -21.07 -23.11 6.60
CA PRO A 92 -19.93 -23.44 7.43
C PRO A 92 -20.11 -24.86 7.98
N PRO A 93 -19.17 -25.78 7.68
CA PRO A 93 -19.28 -27.18 8.04
C PRO A 93 -19.16 -27.39 9.56
N PRO A 94 -19.56 -28.58 10.08
CA PRO A 94 -19.40 -28.89 11.50
C PRO A 94 -17.93 -28.85 11.95
N PRO A 95 -17.67 -28.51 13.23
CA PRO A 95 -16.33 -28.50 13.81
C PRO A 95 -15.74 -29.92 13.90
N CYS A 96 -14.42 -30.00 14.01
CA CYS A 96 -13.73 -31.27 14.11
C CYS A 96 -13.83 -31.91 15.50
N THR A 97 -13.59 -33.21 15.54
CA THR A 97 -13.54 -34.06 16.73
C THR A 97 -12.17 -34.74 16.82
N ALA A 98 -11.86 -35.35 17.96
CA ALA A 98 -10.64 -36.16 18.08
C ALA A 98 -10.60 -37.33 17.07
N GLU A 99 -11.75 -37.91 16.74
CA GLU A 99 -11.89 -39.07 15.85
C GLU A 99 -11.59 -38.75 14.37
N ASN A 100 -11.72 -37.49 13.95
CA ASN A 100 -11.43 -37.03 12.59
C ASN A 100 -10.24 -36.05 12.51
N THR A 101 -9.41 -36.05 13.55
CA THR A 101 -8.10 -35.38 13.58
C THR A 101 -7.00 -36.39 13.19
N LEU A 102 -6.08 -35.99 12.30
CA LEU A 102 -4.99 -36.84 11.82
C LEU A 102 -3.65 -36.10 11.88
N THR A 103 -2.66 -36.64 12.59
CA THR A 103 -1.28 -36.11 12.56
C THR A 103 -0.53 -36.60 11.32
N ALA A 104 0.57 -35.92 10.99
CA ALA A 104 1.47 -36.36 9.92
C ALA A 104 2.00 -37.79 10.17
N GLU A 105 2.48 -38.12 11.37
CA GLU A 105 2.99 -39.46 11.69
C GLU A 105 1.91 -40.54 11.56
N ALA A 106 0.67 -40.23 11.98
CA ALA A 106 -0.47 -41.13 11.85
C ALA A 106 -0.84 -41.35 10.37
N LEU A 107 -0.76 -40.31 9.53
CA LEU A 107 -0.96 -40.43 8.08
C LEU A 107 0.14 -41.27 7.41
N PHE A 108 1.42 -41.01 7.71
CA PHE A 108 2.53 -41.81 7.17
C PHE A 108 2.44 -43.27 7.63
N THR A 109 2.07 -43.54 8.89
CA THR A 109 1.80 -44.89 9.40
C THR A 109 0.63 -45.57 8.67
N ARG A 110 -0.50 -44.87 8.46
CA ARG A 110 -1.67 -45.37 7.70
C ARG A 110 -1.31 -45.75 6.26
N LEU A 111 -0.35 -45.06 5.64
CA LEU A 111 0.12 -45.32 4.28
C LEU A 111 1.26 -46.36 4.21
N GLY A 112 1.73 -46.90 5.35
CA GLY A 112 2.85 -47.85 5.40
C GLY A 112 4.22 -47.23 5.13
N LEU A 113 4.39 -45.94 5.44
CA LEU A 113 5.54 -45.11 5.06
C LEU A 113 6.37 -44.66 6.28
N PRO A 114 7.67 -44.35 6.10
CA PRO A 114 8.48 -43.76 7.17
C PRO A 114 7.94 -42.39 7.61
N PRO A 115 7.96 -42.07 8.91
CA PRO A 115 7.35 -40.86 9.45
C PRO A 115 8.03 -39.59 8.94
N GLN A 116 7.22 -38.62 8.53
CA GLN A 116 7.63 -37.30 8.04
C GLN A 116 6.59 -36.26 8.51
N SER A 117 7.00 -35.01 8.69
CA SER A 117 6.11 -33.89 9.08
C SER A 117 5.38 -33.22 7.90
N ILE A 118 5.73 -33.60 6.67
CA ILE A 118 5.25 -33.00 5.42
C ILE A 118 4.64 -34.10 4.57
N PHE A 119 3.32 -34.08 4.36
CA PHE A 119 2.68 -34.90 3.34
C PHE A 119 2.83 -34.21 1.97
N GLN A 120 3.51 -34.89 1.05
CA GLN A 120 3.69 -34.44 -0.33
C GLN A 120 3.03 -35.44 -1.28
N SER A 121 2.09 -34.96 -2.11
CA SER A 121 1.56 -35.71 -3.26
C SER A 121 0.78 -34.85 -4.25
N CYS A 122 0.73 -35.28 -5.51
CA CYS A 122 -0.19 -34.79 -6.53
C CYS A 122 -0.99 -35.91 -7.23
N ASP A 123 -0.85 -37.17 -6.83
CA ASP A 123 -1.73 -38.25 -7.30
C ASP A 123 -3.16 -38.13 -6.71
N PRO A 124 -4.21 -38.03 -7.54
CA PRO A 124 -5.61 -37.99 -7.10
C PRO A 124 -6.00 -39.13 -6.14
N ALA A 125 -5.58 -40.36 -6.42
CA ALA A 125 -5.98 -41.53 -5.64
C ALA A 125 -5.37 -41.49 -4.23
N ARG A 126 -4.07 -41.19 -4.12
CA ARG A 126 -3.36 -41.04 -2.85
C ARG A 126 -3.81 -39.82 -2.05
N LEU A 127 -4.14 -38.70 -2.69
CA LEU A 127 -4.73 -37.53 -2.02
C LEU A 127 -6.07 -37.89 -1.37
N LYS A 128 -6.95 -38.56 -2.12
CA LYS A 128 -8.24 -39.09 -1.64
C LYS A 128 -8.05 -40.08 -0.50
N ASP A 129 -7.22 -41.11 -0.65
CA ASP A 129 -7.04 -42.13 0.38
C ASP A 129 -6.30 -41.63 1.63
N ALA A 130 -5.51 -40.56 1.53
CA ALA A 130 -4.92 -39.86 2.67
C ALA A 130 -5.98 -39.09 3.49
N PHE A 131 -6.78 -38.25 2.82
CA PHE A 131 -7.63 -37.25 3.49
C PHE A 131 -9.11 -37.63 3.61
N LYS A 132 -9.56 -38.76 3.05
CA LYS A 132 -10.91 -39.29 3.22
C LYS A 132 -11.30 -39.39 4.69
N GLY A 133 -12.27 -38.55 5.08
CA GLY A 133 -12.81 -38.47 6.44
C GLY A 133 -12.02 -37.58 7.40
N VAL A 134 -10.89 -37.01 6.98
CA VAL A 134 -10.06 -36.11 7.79
C VAL A 134 -10.69 -34.73 7.82
N CYS A 135 -10.86 -34.20 9.04
CA CYS A 135 -11.42 -32.89 9.32
C CYS A 135 -10.33 -31.91 9.75
N ARG A 136 -9.39 -32.37 10.58
CA ARG A 136 -8.24 -31.60 11.05
C ARG A 136 -6.96 -32.35 10.70
N PHE A 137 -6.01 -31.67 10.07
CA PHE A 137 -4.69 -32.23 9.77
C PHE A 137 -3.59 -31.50 10.56
N GLU A 138 -2.80 -32.27 11.30
CA GLU A 138 -1.70 -31.75 12.10
C GLU A 138 -0.37 -32.02 11.39
N GLY A 139 0.00 -31.10 10.50
CA GLY A 139 1.16 -31.20 9.61
C GLY A 139 1.04 -30.25 8.41
N THR A 140 1.96 -30.41 7.45
CA THR A 140 2.01 -29.62 6.21
C THR A 140 1.58 -30.46 5.00
N ILE A 141 0.75 -29.89 4.13
CA ILE A 141 0.28 -30.49 2.86
C ILE A 141 0.98 -29.79 1.69
N VAL A 142 1.66 -30.56 0.83
CA VAL A 142 2.33 -30.04 -0.37
C VAL A 142 1.77 -30.75 -1.60
N ILE A 143 1.13 -29.99 -2.49
CA ILE A 143 0.66 -30.49 -3.79
C ILE A 143 1.73 -30.18 -4.82
N SER A 144 2.67 -31.11 -5.01
CA SER A 144 3.80 -30.97 -5.93
C SER A 144 4.34 -32.33 -6.41
N ILE A 145 5.20 -32.31 -7.42
CA ILE A 145 5.98 -33.50 -7.83
C ILE A 145 6.99 -33.81 -6.71
N ALA A 146 7.05 -35.05 -6.25
CA ALA A 146 8.14 -35.52 -5.40
C ALA A 146 9.48 -35.50 -6.17
N ALA A 147 10.47 -34.74 -5.69
CA ALA A 147 11.74 -34.55 -6.38
C ALA A 147 12.63 -35.81 -6.46
N ASP A 148 12.31 -36.85 -5.68
CA ASP A 148 13.00 -38.15 -5.70
C ASP A 148 11.98 -39.28 -5.87
N ALA A 149 12.09 -40.01 -7.00
CA ALA A 149 11.25 -41.15 -7.31
C ALA A 149 11.45 -42.34 -6.33
N ARG A 150 12.51 -42.35 -5.51
CA ARG A 150 12.67 -43.31 -4.40
C ARG A 150 11.70 -43.03 -3.24
N ARG A 151 11.07 -41.85 -3.20
CA ARG A 151 9.86 -41.57 -2.40
C ARG A 151 8.56 -42.00 -3.09
N GLY A 152 8.64 -42.76 -4.20
CA GLY A 152 7.66 -43.77 -4.62
C GLY A 152 6.34 -43.31 -5.25
N PHE A 153 5.80 -42.12 -4.95
CA PHE A 153 4.35 -41.92 -5.04
C PHE A 153 3.81 -40.93 -6.08
N ASP A 154 4.64 -40.08 -6.67
CA ASP A 154 4.15 -39.05 -7.61
C ASP A 154 4.87 -39.16 -8.96
N SER A 155 4.10 -39.55 -9.99
CA SER A 155 4.56 -39.43 -11.38
C SER A 155 4.15 -38.08 -11.96
N VAL A 156 4.90 -37.59 -12.95
CA VAL A 156 4.53 -36.37 -13.70
C VAL A 156 3.14 -36.54 -14.35
N ALA A 157 2.78 -37.76 -14.74
CA ALA A 157 1.45 -38.08 -15.27
C ALA A 157 0.34 -37.94 -14.22
N GLY A 158 0.57 -38.37 -12.97
CA GLY A 158 -0.38 -38.19 -11.85
C GLY A 158 -0.67 -36.72 -11.55
N CYS A 159 0.41 -35.92 -11.43
CA CYS A 159 0.32 -34.46 -11.37
C CYS A 159 -0.47 -33.87 -12.56
N ALA A 160 -0.26 -34.37 -13.78
CA ALA A 160 -0.94 -33.86 -14.97
C ALA A 160 -2.44 -34.24 -15.02
N SER A 161 -2.84 -35.38 -14.46
CA SER A 161 -4.26 -35.73 -14.30
C SER A 161 -4.99 -34.93 -13.22
N LEU A 162 -4.27 -34.42 -12.21
CA LEU A 162 -4.85 -33.72 -11.07
C LEU A 162 -5.67 -32.49 -11.50
N ASN A 163 -6.94 -32.49 -11.12
CA ASN A 163 -7.93 -31.45 -11.43
C ASN A 163 -8.74 -31.03 -10.19
N ASP A 164 -9.54 -29.96 -10.30
CA ASP A 164 -10.28 -29.40 -9.15
C ASP A 164 -11.30 -30.39 -8.54
N ALA A 165 -11.88 -31.33 -9.30
CA ALA A 165 -12.81 -32.32 -8.77
C ALA A 165 -12.12 -33.37 -7.90
N ASP A 166 -10.88 -33.75 -8.23
CA ASP A 166 -10.05 -34.63 -7.38
C ASP A 166 -9.76 -33.94 -6.04
N LEU A 167 -9.46 -32.63 -6.07
CA LEU A 167 -9.25 -31.83 -4.86
C LEU A 167 -10.52 -31.72 -4.02
N VAL A 168 -11.70 -31.62 -4.65
CA VAL A 168 -12.99 -31.67 -3.95
C VAL A 168 -13.21 -33.04 -3.31
N GLU A 169 -12.91 -34.15 -3.98
CA GLU A 169 -13.08 -35.48 -3.36
C GLU A 169 -12.07 -35.73 -2.22
N ALA A 170 -10.84 -35.22 -2.34
CA ALA A 170 -9.81 -35.37 -1.30
C ALA A 170 -10.02 -34.44 -0.08
N PHE A 171 -10.34 -33.17 -0.29
CA PHE A 171 -10.26 -32.13 0.74
C PHE A 171 -11.61 -31.56 1.22
N SER A 172 -12.75 -31.96 0.64
CA SER A 172 -14.07 -31.44 1.06
C SER A 172 -14.46 -31.73 2.53
N SER A 173 -13.80 -32.67 3.22
CA SER A 173 -13.96 -32.87 4.67
C SER A 173 -13.05 -32.00 5.55
N LEU A 174 -11.98 -31.40 5.00
CA LEU A 174 -10.91 -30.71 5.73
C LEU A 174 -11.33 -29.29 6.16
N ARG A 175 -10.96 -28.88 7.38
CA ARG A 175 -11.40 -27.66 8.09
C ARG A 175 -10.24 -26.89 8.70
N GLU A 176 -9.33 -27.63 9.33
CA GLU A 176 -8.24 -27.08 10.11
C GLU A 176 -6.94 -27.75 9.65
N ILE A 177 -5.93 -26.94 9.33
CA ILE A 177 -4.58 -27.41 9.07
C ILE A 177 -3.66 -26.63 9.99
N THR A 178 -2.91 -27.30 10.86
CA THR A 178 -2.05 -26.59 11.83
C THR A 178 -0.74 -26.09 11.21
N GLY A 179 -0.27 -26.74 10.14
CA GLY A 179 0.89 -26.33 9.36
C GLY A 179 0.52 -25.61 8.05
N THR A 180 1.34 -25.84 7.03
CA THR A 180 1.28 -25.14 5.74
C THR A 180 0.47 -25.91 4.68
N ILE A 181 -0.18 -25.18 3.78
CA ILE A 181 -0.67 -25.65 2.47
C ILE A 181 0.26 -25.06 1.41
N LEU A 182 0.92 -25.89 0.61
CA LEU A 182 1.76 -25.42 -0.50
C LEU A 182 1.37 -26.12 -1.81
N ALA A 183 0.59 -25.44 -2.66
CA ALA A 183 0.23 -25.94 -3.98
C ALA A 183 1.24 -25.42 -5.01
N SER A 184 2.18 -26.26 -5.44
CA SER A 184 3.41 -25.81 -6.11
C SER A 184 3.90 -26.79 -7.17
N SER A 185 3.43 -26.65 -8.41
CA SER A 185 3.84 -27.52 -9.52
C SER A 185 3.53 -26.92 -10.89
N ARG A 186 4.52 -27.00 -11.80
CA ARG A 186 4.33 -26.75 -13.23
C ARG A 186 3.69 -27.94 -13.98
N ALA A 187 3.60 -29.12 -13.35
CA ALA A 187 2.97 -30.30 -13.93
C ALA A 187 1.50 -30.47 -13.50
N VAL A 188 1.02 -29.74 -12.50
CA VAL A 188 -0.42 -29.69 -12.16
C VAL A 188 -1.09 -28.72 -13.13
N LEU A 189 -1.61 -29.25 -14.23
CA LEU A 189 -2.10 -28.45 -15.37
C LEU A 189 -3.60 -28.16 -15.34
N ASN A 190 -4.40 -28.96 -14.60
CA ASN A 190 -5.86 -28.95 -14.67
C ASN A 190 -6.56 -28.45 -13.39
N VAL A 191 -5.81 -27.89 -12.44
CA VAL A 191 -6.34 -27.21 -11.23
C VAL A 191 -6.41 -25.70 -11.50
N LYS A 192 -7.63 -25.17 -11.60
CA LYS A 192 -7.93 -23.78 -11.97
C LYS A 192 -8.49 -22.95 -10.84
N THR A 193 -9.12 -23.57 -9.83
CA THR A 193 -9.94 -22.87 -8.82
C THR A 193 -9.61 -23.23 -7.37
N LEU A 194 -9.05 -24.42 -7.08
CA LEU A 194 -8.74 -24.93 -5.73
C LEU A 194 -9.99 -25.16 -4.84
N GLU A 195 -11.12 -25.54 -5.45
CA GLU A 195 -12.40 -25.74 -4.76
C GLU A 195 -12.40 -26.83 -3.68
N GLY A 196 -11.39 -27.71 -3.67
CA GLY A 196 -11.17 -28.67 -2.58
C GLY A 196 -11.05 -28.03 -1.19
N PHE A 197 -10.47 -26.84 -1.10
CA PHE A 197 -10.32 -26.10 0.17
C PHE A 197 -11.55 -25.24 0.52
N SER A 198 -12.70 -25.46 -0.13
CA SER A 198 -13.95 -24.72 0.11
C SER A 198 -14.49 -24.81 1.54
N GLY A 199 -14.25 -25.94 2.22
CA GLY A 199 -14.62 -26.17 3.61
C GLY A 199 -13.54 -25.81 4.63
N LEU A 200 -12.35 -25.39 4.19
CA LEU A 200 -11.26 -24.97 5.09
C LEU A 200 -11.68 -23.72 5.86
N VAL A 201 -11.46 -23.71 7.17
CA VAL A 201 -11.79 -22.63 8.10
C VAL A 201 -10.52 -21.95 8.61
N THR A 202 -9.46 -22.70 8.89
CA THR A 202 -8.18 -22.18 9.40
C THR A 202 -6.96 -22.84 8.74
N ALA A 203 -5.92 -22.03 8.52
CA ALA A 203 -4.57 -22.49 8.22
C ALA A 203 -3.60 -21.89 9.25
N GLY A 204 -2.91 -22.73 10.02
CA GLY A 204 -2.07 -22.30 11.14
C GLY A 204 -0.77 -21.61 10.71
N ASP A 205 -0.25 -21.95 9.53
CA ASP A 205 0.97 -21.41 8.96
C ASP A 205 0.72 -20.75 7.59
N ILE A 206 1.31 -21.26 6.49
CA ILE A 206 1.25 -20.63 5.17
C ILE A 206 0.14 -21.23 4.30
N VAL A 207 -0.61 -20.40 3.59
CA VAL A 207 -1.37 -20.78 2.37
C VAL A 207 -0.59 -20.27 1.16
N GLY A 208 0.23 -21.13 0.56
CA GLY A 208 1.19 -20.80 -0.50
C GLY A 208 0.78 -21.39 -1.85
N LEU A 209 0.56 -20.54 -2.84
CA LEU A 209 0.04 -20.94 -4.15
C LEU A 209 1.00 -20.56 -5.29
N THR A 210 1.43 -21.58 -6.03
CA THR A 210 2.51 -21.64 -7.03
C THR A 210 2.07 -22.58 -8.16
N LEU A 211 0.82 -22.48 -8.61
CA LEU A 211 0.24 -23.28 -9.70
C LEU A 211 0.08 -22.41 -10.95
N GLN A 212 0.78 -22.76 -12.03
CA GLN A 212 0.71 -22.02 -13.31
C GLN A 212 -0.66 -22.13 -14.00
N SER A 213 -1.44 -23.16 -13.63
CA SER A 213 -2.80 -23.46 -14.08
C SER A 213 -3.89 -22.66 -13.37
N LEU A 214 -3.60 -22.08 -12.20
CA LEU A 214 -4.57 -21.38 -11.36
C LEU A 214 -5.04 -20.09 -12.04
N GLU A 215 -6.34 -19.97 -12.29
CA GLU A 215 -6.94 -18.84 -13.02
C GLU A 215 -7.74 -17.92 -12.08
N THR A 216 -8.40 -18.47 -11.07
CA THR A 216 -9.16 -17.72 -10.07
C THR A 216 -9.07 -18.38 -8.68
N ILE A 217 -9.23 -17.58 -7.63
CA ILE A 217 -9.57 -18.05 -6.28
C ILE A 217 -10.88 -17.37 -5.93
N VAL A 218 -12.00 -18.06 -6.15
CA VAL A 218 -13.35 -17.51 -5.95
C VAL A 218 -14.26 -18.57 -5.32
N PRO A 219 -15.36 -18.17 -4.65
CA PRO A 219 -16.30 -19.13 -4.08
C PRO A 219 -16.75 -20.20 -5.10
N PRO A 220 -16.71 -21.50 -4.73
CA PRO A 220 -16.59 -21.99 -3.36
C PRO A 220 -15.15 -22.12 -2.82
N ALA A 221 -14.09 -21.99 -3.61
CA ALA A 221 -12.70 -22.16 -3.15
C ALA A 221 -12.33 -21.21 -2.00
N PHE A 222 -11.71 -21.76 -0.94
CA PHE A 222 -11.39 -21.07 0.32
C PHE A 222 -12.56 -20.25 0.91
N CYS A 223 -13.81 -20.54 0.54
CA CYS A 223 -14.99 -19.78 0.96
C CYS A 223 -15.04 -19.59 2.48
N ASN A 224 -14.83 -20.67 3.24
CA ASN A 224 -14.98 -20.68 4.69
C ASN A 224 -13.72 -20.24 5.44
N LEU A 225 -12.62 -19.91 4.77
CA LEU A 225 -11.34 -19.57 5.40
C LEU A 225 -11.49 -18.26 6.18
N ARG A 226 -11.31 -18.31 7.51
CA ARG A 226 -11.43 -17.15 8.41
C ARG A 226 -10.08 -16.61 8.87
N SER A 227 -9.09 -17.49 9.02
CA SER A 227 -7.73 -17.12 9.44
C SER A 227 -6.64 -17.91 8.71
N ALA A 228 -5.57 -17.22 8.35
CA ALA A 228 -4.28 -17.79 7.90
C ALA A 228 -3.14 -17.01 8.55
N ASN A 229 -2.02 -17.64 8.94
CA ASN A 229 -0.87 -16.86 9.44
C ASN A 229 -0.13 -16.13 8.30
N PHE A 230 0.08 -16.81 7.17
CA PHE A 230 0.63 -16.22 5.95
C PHE A 230 -0.24 -16.58 4.73
N PHE A 231 -0.54 -15.61 3.86
CA PHE A 231 -1.15 -15.87 2.55
C PHE A 231 -0.19 -15.45 1.44
N PHE A 232 0.30 -16.42 0.66
CA PHE A 232 1.37 -16.23 -0.31
C PHE A 232 0.96 -16.69 -1.70
N ILE A 233 1.10 -15.80 -2.69
CA ILE A 233 1.04 -16.17 -4.11
C ILE A 233 2.43 -15.94 -4.73
N SER A 234 2.97 -16.97 -5.38
CA SER A 234 4.24 -16.85 -6.09
C SER A 234 4.06 -16.49 -7.56
N SER A 235 5.18 -16.21 -8.22
CA SER A 235 5.23 -15.77 -9.61
C SER A 235 4.87 -16.83 -10.64
N GLU A 236 4.86 -18.10 -10.26
CA GLU A 236 4.41 -19.16 -11.18
C GLU A 236 2.90 -19.07 -11.45
N ALA A 237 2.12 -18.53 -10.51
CA ALA A 237 0.67 -18.32 -10.62
C ALA A 237 0.25 -17.19 -11.59
N SER A 238 1.07 -16.92 -12.61
CA SER A 238 0.89 -15.94 -13.70
C SER A 238 -0.47 -15.93 -14.42
N ARG A 239 -1.28 -16.99 -14.30
CA ARG A 239 -2.66 -17.04 -14.83
C ARG A 239 -3.71 -16.47 -13.87
N LEU A 240 -3.42 -16.37 -12.57
CA LEU A 240 -4.40 -15.92 -11.58
C LEU A 240 -4.82 -14.47 -11.85
N ARG A 241 -6.14 -14.25 -12.01
CA ARG A 241 -6.75 -12.93 -12.26
C ARG A 241 -7.51 -12.37 -11.07
N THR A 242 -8.15 -13.24 -10.28
CA THR A 242 -9.13 -12.80 -9.27
C THR A 242 -8.96 -13.57 -7.96
N ILE A 243 -8.94 -12.86 -6.83
CA ILE A 243 -8.98 -13.44 -5.48
C ILE A 243 -10.17 -12.86 -4.71
N VAL A 244 -11.09 -13.72 -4.28
CA VAL A 244 -12.29 -13.40 -3.49
C VAL A 244 -12.35 -14.35 -2.30
N LEU A 245 -12.00 -13.87 -1.11
CA LEU A 245 -12.04 -14.65 0.14
C LEU A 245 -13.13 -14.06 1.05
N PRO A 246 -14.39 -14.49 0.91
CA PRO A 246 -15.55 -13.76 1.45
C PRO A 246 -15.70 -13.85 2.97
N ASN A 247 -15.02 -14.79 3.62
CA ASN A 247 -15.06 -14.96 5.08
C ASN A 247 -13.70 -14.81 5.76
N LEU A 248 -12.64 -14.41 5.04
CA LEU A 248 -11.34 -14.14 5.67
C LEU A 248 -11.49 -12.92 6.59
N GLU A 249 -11.23 -13.12 7.87
CA GLU A 249 -11.45 -12.13 8.94
C GLU A 249 -10.11 -11.63 9.52
N TRP A 250 -9.08 -12.48 9.55
CA TRP A 250 -7.77 -12.19 10.13
C TRP A 250 -6.61 -12.81 9.34
N VAL A 251 -5.46 -12.12 9.31
CA VAL A 251 -4.18 -12.67 8.85
C VAL A 251 -3.08 -12.37 9.87
N GLY A 252 -2.19 -13.35 10.09
CA GLY A 252 -1.15 -13.32 11.11
C GLY A 252 0.08 -12.46 10.80
N ASP A 253 1.14 -12.67 11.60
CA ASP A 253 2.34 -11.82 11.65
C ASP A 253 3.18 -11.88 10.36
N SER A 254 3.03 -12.94 9.58
CA SER A 254 3.65 -13.07 8.25
C SER A 254 2.89 -12.30 7.16
N GLY A 255 1.60 -12.03 7.35
CA GLY A 255 0.81 -11.13 6.50
C GLY A 255 0.39 -11.72 5.14
N VAL A 256 0.40 -10.88 4.11
CA VAL A 256 -0.02 -11.25 2.75
C VAL A 256 1.06 -10.83 1.76
N ALA A 257 1.52 -11.75 0.90
CA ALA A 257 2.54 -11.45 -0.11
C ALA A 257 2.18 -12.01 -1.50
N TRP A 258 2.28 -11.16 -2.52
CA TRP A 258 2.20 -11.57 -3.93
C TRP A 258 3.54 -11.26 -4.61
N ASN A 259 4.12 -12.24 -5.29
CA ASN A 259 5.42 -12.11 -5.96
C ASN A 259 5.26 -12.20 -7.49
N SER A 260 5.83 -11.22 -8.20
CA SER A 260 6.12 -11.06 -9.65
C SER A 260 5.25 -11.76 -10.70
N ALA A 261 4.93 -11.07 -11.80
CA ALA A 261 4.26 -11.64 -13.00
C ALA A 261 2.84 -12.22 -12.81
N VAL A 262 2.21 -12.06 -11.65
CA VAL A 262 0.76 -12.29 -11.49
C VAL A 262 -0.03 -11.07 -12.01
N PHE A 263 -1.08 -11.31 -12.79
CA PHE A 263 -1.92 -10.27 -13.40
C PHE A 263 -3.26 -10.17 -12.67
N LEU A 264 -3.24 -9.77 -11.40
CA LEU A 264 -4.44 -9.67 -10.57
C LEU A 264 -5.33 -8.49 -10.97
N ASP A 265 -6.41 -8.74 -11.69
CA ASP A 265 -7.45 -7.75 -11.99
C ASP A 265 -8.23 -7.33 -10.71
N LEU A 266 -8.43 -8.25 -9.76
CA LEU A 266 -9.18 -7.98 -8.53
C LEU A 266 -8.70 -8.80 -7.32
N VAL A 267 -8.53 -8.13 -6.17
CA VAL A 267 -8.49 -8.76 -4.85
C VAL A 267 -9.58 -8.15 -3.96
N TRP A 268 -10.49 -9.00 -3.46
CA TRP A 268 -11.68 -8.62 -2.69
C TRP A 268 -11.78 -9.43 -1.39
N LEU A 269 -11.57 -8.76 -0.26
CA LEU A 269 -11.46 -9.35 1.09
C LEU A 269 -12.48 -8.67 2.03
N PRO A 270 -13.79 -8.95 1.88
CA PRO A 270 -14.86 -8.10 2.41
C PRO A 270 -15.02 -8.14 3.94
N LYS A 271 -14.54 -9.20 4.60
CA LYS A 271 -14.62 -9.36 6.06
C LYS A 271 -13.29 -9.18 6.79
N LEU A 272 -12.20 -8.96 6.06
CA LEU A 272 -10.86 -8.91 6.63
C LEU A 272 -10.73 -7.66 7.48
N GLN A 273 -10.45 -7.84 8.77
CA GLN A 273 -10.38 -6.76 9.77
C GLN A 273 -8.94 -6.44 10.18
N VAL A 274 -8.07 -7.45 10.22
CA VAL A 274 -6.71 -7.33 10.74
C VAL A 274 -5.74 -8.13 9.90
N ILE A 275 -4.59 -7.53 9.59
CA ILE A 275 -3.37 -8.22 9.15
C ILE A 275 -2.28 -7.81 10.13
N LEU A 276 -1.76 -8.73 10.95
CA LEU A 276 -0.71 -8.37 11.92
C LEU A 276 0.64 -8.12 11.22
N GLY A 277 0.93 -8.89 10.18
CA GLY A 277 2.04 -8.67 9.26
C GLY A 277 1.78 -7.55 8.24
N GLY A 278 2.62 -7.51 7.20
CA GLY A 278 2.47 -6.58 6.08
C GLY A 278 1.65 -7.15 4.93
N ILE A 279 1.04 -6.26 4.14
CA ILE A 279 0.69 -6.53 2.74
C ILE A 279 1.91 -6.17 1.89
N ARG A 280 2.42 -7.10 1.08
CA ARG A 280 3.57 -6.88 0.19
C ARG A 280 3.28 -7.30 -1.25
N PHE A 281 3.43 -6.37 -2.17
CA PHE A 281 3.42 -6.61 -3.62
C PHE A 281 4.87 -6.56 -4.11
N ASP A 282 5.44 -7.68 -4.55
CA ASP A 282 6.79 -7.77 -5.11
C ASP A 282 6.79 -7.92 -6.63
N GLY A 283 7.75 -7.26 -7.30
CA GLY A 283 8.04 -7.48 -8.72
C GLY A 283 6.96 -7.00 -9.71
N PRO A 284 7.09 -7.32 -11.00
CA PRO A 284 6.18 -6.89 -12.07
C PRO A 284 4.85 -7.64 -12.05
N ALA A 285 4.06 -7.43 -11.01
CA ALA A 285 2.64 -7.76 -10.99
C ALA A 285 1.85 -6.65 -11.68
N ARG A 286 0.89 -7.01 -12.55
CA ARG A 286 -0.15 -6.08 -13.02
C ARG A 286 -1.36 -6.25 -12.12
N PHE A 287 -1.35 -5.53 -11.01
CA PHE A 287 -2.38 -5.66 -9.98
C PHE A 287 -3.29 -4.43 -9.99
N ARG A 288 -4.54 -4.55 -10.45
CA ARG A 288 -5.42 -3.38 -10.66
C ARG A 288 -6.13 -2.85 -9.42
N LYS A 289 -6.76 -3.71 -8.62
CA LYS A 289 -7.73 -3.25 -7.59
C LYS A 289 -7.67 -4.05 -6.29
N PHE A 290 -7.40 -3.36 -5.18
CA PHE A 290 -7.51 -3.90 -3.82
C PHE A 290 -8.72 -3.32 -3.08
N TYR A 291 -9.55 -4.21 -2.52
CA TYR A 291 -10.66 -3.86 -1.65
C TYR A 291 -10.67 -4.73 -0.40
N ALA A 292 -10.54 -4.08 0.75
CA ALA A 292 -10.80 -4.68 2.06
C ALA A 292 -11.64 -3.69 2.91
N PRO A 293 -12.96 -3.59 2.66
CA PRO A 293 -13.81 -2.53 3.21
C PRO A 293 -13.93 -2.49 4.74
N LEU A 294 -13.63 -3.61 5.43
CA LEU A 294 -13.65 -3.73 6.89
C LEU A 294 -12.25 -3.80 7.52
N LEU A 295 -11.17 -3.62 6.74
CA LEU A 295 -9.81 -3.71 7.24
C LEU A 295 -9.49 -2.51 8.12
N GLU A 296 -9.37 -2.72 9.43
CA GLU A 296 -9.09 -1.68 10.41
C GLU A 296 -7.60 -1.54 10.73
N ARG A 297 -6.82 -2.63 10.65
CA ARG A 297 -5.41 -2.65 11.07
C ARG A 297 -4.50 -3.46 10.14
N ILE A 298 -3.34 -2.90 9.79
CA ILE A 298 -2.26 -3.61 9.08
C ILE A 298 -0.89 -3.37 9.75
N GLY A 299 -0.03 -4.38 9.86
CA GLY A 299 1.38 -4.21 10.22
C GLY A 299 2.19 -3.44 9.17
N GLY A 300 1.68 -3.39 7.94
CA GLY A 300 2.11 -2.44 6.92
C GLY A 300 1.58 -2.74 5.53
N LEU A 301 1.99 -1.92 4.57
CA LEU A 301 1.68 -2.01 3.15
C LEU A 301 2.92 -1.57 2.36
N ALA A 302 3.35 -2.39 1.40
CA ALA A 302 4.49 -2.09 0.55
C ALA A 302 4.23 -2.51 -0.90
N THR A 303 4.31 -1.56 -1.85
CA THR A 303 4.53 -1.86 -3.27
C THR A 303 6.02 -1.76 -3.58
N ASN A 304 6.56 -2.82 -4.18
CA ASN A 304 7.91 -2.90 -4.75
C ASN A 304 7.96 -2.05 -6.04
N PRO A 305 9.09 -1.40 -6.38
CA PRO A 305 9.20 -0.46 -7.50
C PRO A 305 9.08 -1.08 -8.91
N ASN A 306 8.61 -2.32 -9.01
CA ASN A 306 8.29 -2.99 -10.26
C ASN A 306 6.78 -3.21 -10.44
N VAL A 307 5.94 -2.93 -9.43
CA VAL A 307 4.49 -3.19 -9.46
C VAL A 307 3.81 -2.15 -10.35
N GLU A 308 3.26 -2.60 -11.49
CA GLU A 308 2.58 -1.74 -12.46
C GLU A 308 1.06 -1.75 -12.27
N GLY A 309 0.42 -0.61 -12.52
CA GLY A 309 -0.99 -0.59 -12.94
C GLY A 309 -2.00 -0.84 -11.83
N LEU A 310 -1.64 -0.59 -10.58
CA LEU A 310 -2.61 -0.40 -9.49
C LEU A 310 -3.47 0.82 -9.82
N GLU A 311 -4.72 0.58 -10.17
CA GLU A 311 -5.71 1.60 -10.44
C GLU A 311 -6.33 2.08 -9.12
N CYS A 312 -6.64 1.14 -8.21
CA CYS A 312 -7.31 1.44 -6.94
C CYS A 312 -6.75 0.69 -5.73
N LEU A 313 -6.50 1.45 -4.66
CA LEU A 313 -6.47 0.94 -3.28
C LEU A 313 -7.57 1.63 -2.46
N ASN A 314 -8.56 0.88 -1.97
CA ASN A 314 -9.67 1.42 -1.18
C ASN A 314 -9.81 0.68 0.16
N LEU A 315 -9.40 1.34 1.24
CA LEU A 315 -9.39 0.84 2.62
C LEU A 315 -10.19 1.81 3.54
N PRO A 316 -11.52 1.89 3.38
CA PRO A 316 -12.37 2.93 3.97
C PRO A 316 -12.61 2.76 5.48
N SER A 317 -12.04 1.73 6.10
CA SER A 317 -12.12 1.48 7.55
C SER A 317 -10.74 1.38 8.21
N LEU A 318 -9.65 1.55 7.46
CA LEU A 318 -8.29 1.41 8.00
C LEU A 318 -8.00 2.55 8.97
N ARG A 319 -7.68 2.20 10.22
CA ARG A 319 -7.31 3.12 11.29
C ARG A 319 -5.82 3.13 11.57
N SER A 320 -5.17 1.97 11.62
CA SER A 320 -3.74 1.85 11.99
C SER A 320 -2.96 1.06 10.93
N ALA A 321 -1.83 1.61 10.47
CA ALA A 321 -0.98 0.99 9.46
C ALA A 321 0.51 1.11 9.80
N GLY A 322 1.23 0.02 10.06
CA GLY A 322 2.60 0.13 10.59
C GLY A 322 3.64 0.70 9.63
N ARG A 323 3.43 0.55 8.32
CA ARG A 323 4.17 1.22 7.24
C ARG A 323 3.24 1.42 6.04
N LEU A 324 3.40 2.51 5.29
CA LEU A 324 2.69 2.80 4.05
C LEU A 324 3.72 3.20 2.97
N LEU A 325 4.19 2.23 2.20
CA LEU A 325 5.26 2.39 1.22
C LEU A 325 4.74 2.15 -0.20
N PHE A 326 4.65 3.21 -1.00
CA PHE A 326 4.23 3.15 -2.39
C PHE A 326 5.36 3.60 -3.31
N THR A 327 5.82 2.72 -4.20
CA THR A 327 6.95 2.99 -5.10
C THR A 327 6.71 2.51 -6.55
N HIS A 328 7.07 3.35 -7.52
CA HIS A 328 6.88 3.19 -8.97
C HIS A 328 5.38 2.99 -9.39
N PRO A 329 5.00 3.01 -10.68
CA PRO A 329 3.70 3.52 -11.15
C PRO A 329 2.49 2.65 -10.75
N SER A 330 2.03 2.91 -9.52
CA SER A 330 0.99 2.20 -8.80
C SER A 330 0.11 3.21 -8.06
N GLY A 331 -1.20 2.97 -8.03
CA GLY A 331 -2.25 3.85 -7.51
C GLY A 331 -2.60 4.99 -8.47
N LYS A 332 -3.76 4.93 -9.14
CA LYS A 332 -4.46 6.16 -9.58
C LYS A 332 -5.16 6.81 -8.39
N GLN A 333 -5.77 6.01 -7.52
CA GLN A 333 -6.51 6.46 -6.35
C GLN A 333 -6.12 5.62 -5.12
N ILE A 334 -5.78 6.29 -4.02
CA ILE A 334 -5.47 5.70 -2.71
C ILE A 334 -6.42 6.30 -1.68
N LEU A 335 -7.34 5.50 -1.15
CA LEU A 335 -8.40 5.94 -0.25
C LEU A 335 -8.26 5.29 1.13
N LEU A 336 -7.74 6.07 2.09
CA LEU A 336 -7.52 5.73 3.51
C LEU A 336 -8.26 6.72 4.46
N PRO A 337 -9.55 7.05 4.23
CA PRO A 337 -10.24 8.20 4.86
C PRO A 337 -10.45 8.13 6.38
N LYS A 338 -10.10 7.02 7.04
CA LYS A 338 -10.17 6.85 8.50
C LYS A 338 -8.82 6.52 9.15
N LEU A 339 -7.70 6.69 8.44
CA LEU A 339 -6.37 6.40 8.97
C LEU A 339 -6.11 7.31 10.18
N GLU A 340 -6.21 6.76 11.38
CA GLU A 340 -5.99 7.45 12.64
C GLU A 340 -4.49 7.46 12.99
N SER A 341 -3.72 6.46 12.57
CA SER A 341 -2.32 6.29 12.99
C SER A 341 -1.42 5.45 12.08
N VAL A 342 -0.10 5.71 12.13
CA VAL A 342 0.95 4.96 11.41
C VAL A 342 2.03 4.45 12.39
N ASP A 343 2.04 3.14 12.66
CA ASP A 343 2.49 2.59 13.95
C ASP A 343 3.40 1.35 13.85
N GLY A 344 4.69 1.47 14.16
CA GLY A 344 5.56 0.29 14.21
C GLY A 344 6.99 0.57 14.62
N PRO A 345 7.87 -0.45 14.60
CA PRO A 345 9.28 -0.32 14.97
C PRO A 345 10.12 0.54 14.00
N SER A 346 9.52 0.98 12.87
CA SER A 346 10.04 2.06 12.03
C SER A 346 8.89 2.51 11.11
N PRO A 347 8.05 3.47 11.56
CA PRO A 347 6.90 3.90 10.78
C PRO A 347 7.37 4.75 9.59
N SER A 348 6.71 4.59 8.45
CA SER A 348 7.14 5.23 7.20
C SER A 348 5.95 5.43 6.29
N PHE A 349 5.93 6.57 5.59
CA PHE A 349 4.83 6.99 4.74
C PHE A 349 5.42 7.61 3.46
N ARG A 350 5.37 6.87 2.36
CA ARG A 350 6.16 7.16 1.15
C ARG A 350 5.30 7.04 -0.10
N PHE A 351 5.33 8.08 -0.93
CA PHE A 351 4.92 8.06 -2.32
C PHE A 351 6.15 8.37 -3.19
N THR A 352 6.50 7.49 -4.13
CA THR A 352 7.72 7.65 -4.95
C THR A 352 7.48 7.12 -6.35
N ASP A 353 7.73 7.93 -7.37
CA ASP A 353 7.58 7.60 -8.79
C ASP A 353 6.16 7.14 -9.15
N MET A 354 5.17 7.92 -8.72
CA MET A 354 3.75 7.64 -8.97
C MET A 354 3.18 8.71 -9.92
N PRO A 355 3.64 8.76 -11.19
CA PRO A 355 3.25 9.81 -12.14
C PRO A 355 1.76 9.76 -12.50
N ILE A 356 1.10 8.62 -12.30
CA ILE A 356 -0.33 8.39 -12.58
C ILE A 356 -1.24 8.53 -11.35
N LEU A 357 -0.70 8.89 -10.18
CA LEU A 357 -1.48 9.10 -8.96
C LEU A 357 -2.32 10.37 -9.08
N GLU A 358 -3.63 10.21 -9.18
CA GLU A 358 -4.59 11.30 -9.34
C GLU A 358 -5.17 11.78 -8.00
N LEU A 359 -5.30 10.89 -7.01
CA LEU A 359 -5.97 11.20 -5.74
C LEU A 359 -5.39 10.39 -4.58
N VAL A 360 -5.08 11.09 -3.48
CA VAL A 360 -4.88 10.51 -2.15
C VAL A 360 -5.96 11.07 -1.24
N GLN A 361 -6.77 10.20 -0.62
CA GLN A 361 -7.71 10.57 0.41
C GLN A 361 -7.26 10.00 1.75
N ILE A 362 -7.00 10.89 2.70
CA ILE A 362 -6.63 10.65 4.10
C ILE A 362 -7.46 11.61 4.97
N PRO A 363 -7.66 11.35 6.27
CA PRO A 363 -8.24 12.34 7.16
C PRO A 363 -7.28 13.52 7.37
N SER A 364 -7.82 14.68 7.72
CA SER A 364 -7.04 15.88 8.07
C SER A 364 -6.31 15.79 9.41
N THR A 365 -6.49 14.68 10.14
CA THR A 365 -5.86 14.40 11.44
C THR A 365 -5.53 12.92 11.50
N PHE A 366 -4.23 12.58 11.50
CA PHE A 366 -3.72 11.27 11.88
C PHE A 366 -2.42 11.43 12.67
N ALA A 367 -1.99 10.38 13.36
CA ALA A 367 -0.83 10.40 14.23
C ALA A 367 0.23 9.38 13.80
N PHE A 368 1.40 9.47 14.42
CA PHE A 368 2.38 8.39 14.48
C PHE A 368 2.45 8.04 15.97
N SER A 369 1.95 6.86 16.39
CA SER A 369 1.62 6.60 17.82
C SER A 369 2.80 6.66 18.79
N GLN A 370 4.02 6.71 18.29
CA GLN A 370 5.22 6.93 19.07
C GLN A 370 6.00 8.11 18.47
N PRO A 371 6.66 8.95 19.30
CA PRO A 371 7.76 9.80 18.85
C PRO A 371 9.00 8.95 18.58
N THR A 372 8.87 7.91 17.75
CA THR A 372 10.02 7.24 17.13
C THR A 372 10.70 8.25 16.23
N GLN A 373 11.96 8.56 16.51
CA GLN A 373 12.78 9.47 15.68
C GLN A 373 12.61 9.17 14.17
N ASN A 374 12.62 7.88 13.82
CA ASN A 374 12.68 7.35 12.45
C ASN A 374 11.38 7.44 11.60
N VAL A 375 10.56 8.49 11.73
CA VAL A 375 9.52 8.80 10.74
C VAL A 375 10.18 9.25 9.43
N ASN A 376 9.75 8.64 8.32
CA ASN A 376 10.28 8.89 6.97
C ASN A 376 9.15 9.27 6.00
N LEU A 377 9.08 10.54 5.60
CA LEU A 377 8.20 11.03 4.53
C LEU A 377 8.97 11.21 3.22
N GLN A 378 8.39 10.73 2.11
CA GLN A 378 8.87 11.06 0.78
C GLN A 378 7.71 11.23 -0.19
N PHE A 379 7.79 12.27 -1.02
CA PHE A 379 6.90 12.64 -2.11
C PHE A 379 7.78 12.90 -3.33
N ILE A 380 7.92 11.91 -4.21
CA ILE A 380 8.88 11.97 -5.32
C ILE A 380 8.16 11.68 -6.64
N ASN A 381 8.35 12.54 -7.66
CA ASN A 381 7.82 12.37 -9.02
C ASN A 381 6.29 12.14 -9.04
N LEU A 382 5.54 13.06 -8.41
CA LEU A 382 4.08 13.03 -8.33
C LEU A 382 3.50 14.05 -9.32
N LEU A 383 3.15 13.56 -10.52
CA LEU A 383 2.82 14.43 -11.67
C LEU A 383 1.31 14.64 -11.88
N SER A 384 0.49 13.59 -11.72
CA SER A 384 -0.97 13.69 -11.92
C SER A 384 -1.78 14.08 -10.67
N LEU A 385 -1.13 14.37 -9.54
CA LEU A 385 -1.80 14.49 -8.24
C LEU A 385 -2.70 15.73 -8.20
N LYS A 386 -3.99 15.53 -7.98
CA LYS A 386 -4.96 16.62 -7.81
C LYS A 386 -4.77 17.25 -6.42
N ASN A 387 -4.81 18.58 -6.36
CA ASN A 387 -4.58 19.39 -5.16
C ASN A 387 -3.31 19.00 -4.35
N PRO A 388 -2.12 18.95 -4.99
CA PRO A 388 -0.90 18.41 -4.37
C PRO A 388 -0.47 19.22 -3.13
N THR A 389 -0.65 20.55 -3.17
CA THR A 389 -0.47 21.46 -2.02
C THR A 389 -1.33 21.05 -0.83
N GLU A 390 -2.61 20.79 -1.04
CA GLU A 390 -3.58 20.42 0.01
C GLU A 390 -3.22 19.06 0.60
N THR A 391 -2.97 18.06 -0.26
CA THR A 391 -2.58 16.70 0.15
C THR A 391 -1.28 16.70 0.95
N ILE A 392 -0.23 17.35 0.46
CA ILE A 392 1.10 17.33 1.11
C ILE A 392 1.05 18.12 2.42
N ASN A 393 0.46 19.32 2.44
CA ASN A 393 0.39 20.12 3.67
C ASN A 393 -0.49 19.45 4.74
N THR A 394 -1.54 18.73 4.34
CA THR A 394 -2.32 17.89 5.28
C THR A 394 -1.42 16.85 5.95
N ILE A 395 -0.56 16.15 5.21
CA ILE A 395 0.35 15.15 5.79
C ILE A 395 1.41 15.80 6.68
N LEU A 396 1.97 16.94 6.25
CA LEU A 396 2.97 17.69 7.02
C LEU A 396 2.42 18.27 8.33
N GLN A 397 1.14 18.68 8.34
CA GLN A 397 0.47 19.15 9.55
C GLN A 397 0.15 18.03 10.56
N THR A 398 0.12 16.76 10.11
CA THR A 398 -0.27 15.62 10.94
C THR A 398 0.87 14.89 11.64
N ALA A 399 2.04 14.73 11.01
CA ALA A 399 3.21 14.19 11.71
C ALA A 399 3.99 15.30 12.40
N GLN A 400 4.21 15.14 13.71
CA GLN A 400 4.88 16.14 14.55
C GLN A 400 6.41 15.98 14.53
N PHE A 401 6.93 14.82 14.10
CA PHE A 401 8.34 14.44 14.19
C PHE A 401 8.83 13.76 12.92
N TYR A 402 10.07 14.07 12.49
CA TYR A 402 10.67 13.51 11.28
C TYR A 402 12.20 13.38 11.37
N ASN A 403 12.74 12.19 11.05
CA ASN A 403 14.15 11.99 10.69
C ASN A 403 14.41 12.17 9.19
N PHE A 404 13.37 12.13 8.35
CA PHE A 404 13.53 12.35 6.91
C PHE A 404 12.25 12.87 6.25
N LEU A 405 12.37 13.95 5.48
CA LEU A 405 11.35 14.54 4.62
C LEU A 405 11.95 14.86 3.25
N ARG A 406 11.40 14.29 2.17
CA ARG A 406 11.82 14.62 0.79
C ARG A 406 10.63 14.94 -0.09
N ILE A 407 10.58 16.17 -0.61
CA ILE A 407 9.55 16.65 -1.56
C ILE A 407 10.27 16.99 -2.87
N GLN A 408 10.14 16.12 -3.86
CA GLN A 408 10.87 16.25 -5.13
C GLN A 408 9.98 16.05 -6.35
N ASN A 409 10.08 16.97 -7.31
CA ASN A 409 9.38 16.90 -8.60
C ASN A 409 7.86 16.64 -8.44
N VAL A 410 7.21 17.38 -7.54
CA VAL A 410 5.74 17.36 -7.40
C VAL A 410 5.16 18.42 -8.32
N GLU A 411 4.43 18.00 -9.36
CA GLU A 411 3.83 18.93 -10.31
C GLU A 411 2.63 19.64 -9.66
N GLY A 412 2.50 20.95 -9.90
CA GLY A 412 1.38 21.75 -9.38
C GLY A 412 1.46 22.11 -7.89
N LEU A 413 2.48 21.66 -7.15
CA LEU A 413 2.74 22.06 -5.76
C LEU A 413 3.10 23.55 -5.71
N LYS A 414 2.30 24.35 -4.97
CA LYS A 414 2.44 25.82 -4.89
C LYS A 414 3.05 26.31 -3.58
N SER A 415 2.71 25.68 -2.47
CA SER A 415 3.27 26.00 -1.16
C SER A 415 3.52 24.74 -0.33
N VAL A 416 4.52 24.79 0.54
CA VAL A 416 4.83 23.74 1.50
C VAL A 416 4.75 24.32 2.91
N ASP A 417 3.87 23.78 3.75
CA ASP A 417 3.75 24.19 5.14
C ASP A 417 4.58 23.28 6.06
N LEU A 418 5.67 23.81 6.60
CA LEU A 418 6.53 23.13 7.57
C LEU A 418 6.21 23.55 9.02
N SER A 419 5.12 24.28 9.28
CA SER A 419 4.87 24.86 10.61
C SER A 419 4.73 23.84 11.74
N ALA A 420 4.23 22.64 11.44
CA ALA A 420 4.08 21.52 12.37
C ALA A 420 5.30 20.58 12.42
N VAL A 421 6.29 20.76 11.53
CA VAL A 421 7.50 19.95 11.47
C VAL A 421 8.36 20.27 12.69
N VAL A 422 8.65 19.26 13.51
CA VAL A 422 9.69 19.34 14.54
C VAL A 422 10.73 18.25 14.27
N ALA A 423 11.89 18.66 13.74
CA ALA A 423 13.00 17.74 13.50
C ALA A 423 14.00 17.83 14.64
N PHE A 424 14.28 16.69 15.27
CA PHE A 424 15.37 16.50 16.23
C PHE A 424 16.30 15.42 15.67
N ASP A 425 17.55 15.77 15.39
CA ASP A 425 18.62 14.78 15.34
C ASP A 425 19.29 14.79 16.72
N ASP A 426 19.16 13.70 17.47
CA ASP A 426 19.72 13.57 18.82
C ASP A 426 21.26 13.44 18.80
N ASP A 427 21.86 13.24 17.63
CA ASP A 427 23.31 13.33 17.42
C ASP A 427 23.68 14.65 16.69
N PRO A 428 24.18 15.68 17.38
CA PRO A 428 24.56 16.96 16.75
C PRO A 428 25.75 16.85 15.78
N ASN A 429 26.41 15.68 15.68
CA ASN A 429 27.47 15.39 14.71
C ASN A 429 26.93 14.73 13.43
N ASN A 430 25.67 14.28 13.43
CA ASN A 430 25.04 13.58 12.30
C ASN A 430 24.55 14.57 11.24
N CYS A 431 25.50 15.15 10.48
CA CYS A 431 25.25 16.15 9.43
C CYS A 431 24.53 15.61 8.17
N ARG A 432 23.58 14.67 8.32
CA ARG A 432 22.65 14.29 7.26
C ARG A 432 21.76 15.48 6.91
N ILE A 433 21.30 15.51 5.66
CA ILE A 433 20.19 16.37 5.23
C ILE A 433 18.90 15.63 5.58
N PRO A 434 18.15 16.00 6.64
CA PRO A 434 16.90 15.34 6.97
C PRO A 434 15.79 15.83 6.03
N THR A 435 15.87 17.08 5.55
CA THR A 435 14.83 17.72 4.74
C THR A 435 15.37 18.20 3.39
N THR A 436 14.77 17.71 2.29
CA THR A 436 15.07 18.15 0.92
C THR A 436 13.79 18.54 0.17
N ILE A 437 13.74 19.75 -0.38
CA ILE A 437 12.64 20.26 -1.21
C ILE A 437 13.22 20.70 -2.56
N SER A 438 13.01 19.94 -3.64
CA SER A 438 13.66 20.23 -4.93
C SER A 438 12.88 19.93 -6.20
N GLY A 439 13.18 20.67 -7.28
CA GLY A 439 12.61 20.43 -8.61
C GLY A 439 11.11 20.74 -8.73
N ASN A 440 10.51 21.41 -7.74
CA ASN A 440 9.08 21.72 -7.74
C ASN A 440 8.86 23.02 -8.52
N ALA A 441 8.59 22.90 -9.82
CA ALA A 441 8.58 24.03 -10.76
C ALA A 441 7.55 25.13 -10.43
N HIS A 442 6.44 24.79 -9.76
CA HIS A 442 5.35 25.71 -9.41
C HIS A 442 5.39 26.22 -7.95
N LEU A 443 6.43 25.86 -7.19
CA LEU A 443 6.56 26.21 -5.78
C LEU A 443 6.92 27.69 -5.61
N THR A 444 6.01 28.47 -5.04
CA THR A 444 6.14 29.92 -4.81
C THR A 444 6.39 30.28 -3.35
N GLU A 445 6.10 29.39 -2.40
CA GLU A 445 6.07 29.68 -0.96
C GLU A 445 6.50 28.45 -0.13
N ILE A 446 7.23 28.67 0.96
CA ILE A 446 7.47 27.66 1.99
C ILE A 446 7.22 28.35 3.35
N ILE A 447 6.33 27.79 4.16
CA ILE A 447 5.89 28.37 5.44
C ILE A 447 6.65 27.70 6.58
N PHE A 448 7.14 28.49 7.53
CA PHE A 448 7.94 28.05 8.67
C PHE A 448 7.31 28.52 9.97
N SER A 449 7.36 27.69 11.02
CA SER A 449 7.09 28.16 12.38
C SER A 449 8.37 28.65 13.05
N GLN A 450 8.25 29.60 13.98
CA GLN A 450 9.37 30.01 14.83
C GLN A 450 9.92 28.83 15.66
N ALA A 451 9.06 27.86 16.02
CA ALA A 451 9.46 26.64 16.69
C ALA A 451 10.39 25.77 15.81
N LEU A 452 10.12 25.65 14.52
CA LEU A 452 11.02 24.99 13.57
C LEU A 452 12.37 25.74 13.51
N VAL A 453 12.36 27.07 13.30
CA VAL A 453 13.60 27.89 13.25
C VAL A 453 14.43 27.79 14.54
N THR A 454 13.81 27.65 15.70
CA THR A 454 14.50 27.54 16.99
C THR A 454 14.95 26.12 17.36
N ASN A 455 14.28 25.08 16.85
CA ASN A 455 14.53 23.68 17.25
C ASN A 455 15.17 22.81 16.14
N TYR A 456 15.30 23.27 14.90
CA TYR A 456 15.78 22.46 13.77
C TYR A 456 17.28 22.18 13.84
N ILE A 457 17.65 21.06 14.46
CA ILE A 457 19.03 20.55 14.50
C ILE A 457 19.26 19.71 13.24
N GLY A 458 19.55 20.36 12.10
CA GLY A 458 19.76 19.64 10.82
C GLY A 458 20.08 20.56 9.63
N GLN A 459 20.26 19.97 8.45
CA GLN A 459 20.43 20.71 7.18
C GLN A 459 19.12 20.74 6.37
N LEU A 460 18.73 21.90 5.83
CA LEU A 460 17.56 22.05 4.96
C LEU A 460 18.01 22.34 3.53
N GLY A 461 17.83 21.37 2.62
CA GLY A 461 18.21 21.50 1.22
C GLY A 461 17.06 21.98 0.34
N ILE A 462 17.13 23.21 -0.19
CA ILE A 462 16.13 23.79 -1.11
C ILE A 462 16.82 24.09 -2.46
N PHE A 463 16.45 23.37 -3.52
CA PHE A 463 17.17 23.44 -4.81
C PHE A 463 16.24 23.37 -6.03
N ASN A 464 16.52 24.13 -7.09
CA ASN A 464 15.86 24.02 -8.40
C ASN A 464 14.31 24.18 -8.35
N ASN A 465 13.77 25.01 -7.46
CA ASN A 465 12.34 25.32 -7.39
C ASN A 465 12.05 26.63 -8.15
N GLY A 466 11.52 26.51 -9.37
CA GLY A 466 11.62 27.55 -10.41
C GLY A 466 10.83 28.85 -10.20
N MET A 467 9.92 28.92 -9.23
CA MET A 467 9.07 30.10 -8.96
C MET A 467 9.24 30.67 -7.54
N LEU A 468 10.23 30.21 -6.78
CA LEU A 468 10.49 30.67 -5.41
C LEU A 468 11.15 32.07 -5.46
N GLY A 469 10.34 33.12 -5.37
CA GLY A 469 10.69 34.48 -5.79
C GLY A 469 11.98 35.05 -5.18
N SER A 470 12.24 34.79 -3.90
CA SER A 470 13.58 34.72 -3.32
C SER A 470 13.55 33.96 -1.99
N LEU A 471 14.71 33.67 -1.41
CA LEU A 471 14.83 33.11 -0.05
C LEU A 471 14.88 34.21 1.02
N ASP A 472 14.87 35.49 0.65
CA ASP A 472 15.07 36.61 1.59
C ASP A 472 13.87 36.79 2.54
N SER A 473 12.70 36.27 2.15
CA SER A 473 11.49 36.19 2.98
C SER A 473 11.59 35.20 4.14
N LEU A 474 12.58 34.30 4.14
CA LEU A 474 12.84 33.38 5.27
C LEU A 474 13.45 34.10 6.49
N GLY A 475 13.80 35.38 6.34
CA GLY A 475 14.46 36.17 7.37
C GLY A 475 15.90 35.72 7.64
N GLN A 476 16.52 36.32 8.65
CA GLN A 476 17.91 36.05 9.03
C GLN A 476 18.07 34.75 9.85
N GLY A 477 17.25 33.72 9.55
CA GLY A 477 17.00 32.56 10.40
C GLY A 477 17.56 31.22 9.92
N LEU A 478 18.11 31.11 8.70
CA LEU A 478 18.81 29.91 8.24
C LEU A 478 20.22 29.82 8.85
N VAL A 479 20.28 29.49 10.14
CA VAL A 479 21.52 29.27 10.87
C VAL A 479 22.14 27.95 10.43
N LEU A 480 23.24 28.01 9.69
CA LEU A 480 24.05 26.84 9.36
C LEU A 480 24.65 26.28 10.66
N ASN A 481 24.40 25.00 10.97
CA ASN A 481 24.99 24.36 12.15
C ASN A 481 26.53 24.42 12.06
N ALA A 482 27.17 25.08 13.04
CA ALA A 482 28.62 25.25 13.08
C ALA A 482 29.39 23.92 13.18
N PHE A 483 28.77 22.85 13.70
CA PHE A 483 29.37 21.50 13.68
C PHE A 483 29.33 20.83 12.31
N CYS A 484 28.60 21.40 11.34
CA CYS A 484 28.56 20.99 9.94
C CYS A 484 29.20 22.02 8.98
N SER A 485 29.95 23.00 9.49
CA SER A 485 30.48 24.16 8.74
C SER A 485 31.16 23.77 7.42
N ASP A 486 31.92 22.68 7.44
CA ASP A 486 32.83 22.29 6.36
C ASP A 486 32.10 21.66 5.16
N GLN A 487 30.79 21.37 5.29
CA GLN A 487 29.92 20.94 4.19
C GLN A 487 28.65 21.77 4.02
N ALA A 488 28.37 22.72 4.92
CA ALA A 488 27.18 23.55 4.92
C ALA A 488 27.21 24.67 3.85
N GLN A 489 27.45 24.31 2.57
CA GLN A 489 27.26 25.24 1.46
C GLN A 489 25.77 25.53 1.28
N LEU A 490 25.38 26.78 1.52
CA LEU A 490 24.06 27.31 1.16
C LEU A 490 24.02 27.52 -0.37
N GLN A 491 24.02 26.40 -1.11
CA GLN A 491 24.28 26.37 -2.55
C GLN A 491 23.04 26.77 -3.36
N THR A 492 22.75 28.07 -3.36
CA THR A 492 21.78 28.71 -4.26
C THR A 492 22.30 28.66 -5.69
N CYS A 493 22.03 27.57 -6.41
CA CYS A 493 22.23 27.46 -7.85
C CYS A 493 21.26 28.39 -8.61
N GLY A 494 21.57 29.70 -8.59
CA GLY A 494 20.82 30.72 -9.30
C GLY A 494 20.90 30.56 -10.82
N LEU A 495 19.82 30.94 -11.51
CA LEU A 495 19.67 30.86 -12.97
C LEU A 495 20.55 31.92 -13.69
N SER A 496 21.84 31.65 -13.80
CA SER A 496 22.82 32.58 -14.37
C SER A 496 22.96 32.51 -15.90
N SER A 497 21.94 32.95 -16.66
CA SER A 497 22.12 33.47 -18.04
C SER A 497 20.86 34.09 -18.67
N LEU A 498 20.52 35.32 -18.30
CA LEU A 498 19.63 36.17 -19.11
C LEU A 498 20.04 37.65 -19.02
N SER A 499 21.23 37.96 -19.54
CA SER A 499 21.79 39.32 -19.55
C SER A 499 22.66 39.58 -20.78
N SER A 500 22.10 40.29 -21.76
CA SER A 500 22.83 40.96 -22.84
C SER A 500 22.27 42.37 -23.03
N ALA A 501 22.67 43.27 -22.14
CA ALA A 501 22.36 44.70 -22.17
C ALA A 501 23.56 45.48 -21.62
N ASP A 502 23.77 46.69 -22.13
CA ASP A 502 25.08 47.36 -22.16
C ASP A 502 25.65 47.88 -20.83
N ASN A 503 26.97 48.13 -20.85
CA ASN A 503 27.71 48.82 -19.81
C ASN A 503 27.35 50.31 -19.73
N THR A 504 27.23 50.89 -18.52
CA THR A 504 27.86 52.20 -18.24
C THR A 504 28.07 52.50 -16.74
N GLN A 505 29.36 52.48 -16.37
CA GLN A 505 30.08 53.14 -15.26
C GLN A 505 29.38 53.88 -14.09
N SER A 506 30.01 53.69 -12.92
CA SER A 506 30.45 54.68 -11.90
C SER A 506 29.72 54.75 -10.53
N GLY A 507 30.51 54.90 -9.46
CA GLY A 507 30.05 55.13 -8.07
C GLY A 507 30.76 54.26 -7.02
N LEU A 508 31.84 54.76 -6.38
CA LEU A 508 32.54 54.10 -5.27
C LEU A 508 33.21 55.16 -4.36
N PRO A 509 33.18 55.01 -3.02
CA PRO A 509 34.42 54.87 -2.24
C PRO A 509 34.32 53.81 -1.11
N THR A 510 35.31 52.92 -0.88
CA THR A 510 36.55 53.06 -0.04
C THR A 510 36.24 53.30 1.45
N VAL A 511 36.72 52.55 2.47
CA VAL A 511 38.09 52.21 2.97
C VAL A 511 37.93 50.99 3.95
N LEU A 512 38.64 49.85 3.95
CA LEU A 512 40.06 49.47 4.29
C LEU A 512 40.48 49.68 5.78
N GLU A 513 41.37 48.92 6.44
CA GLU A 513 42.18 47.71 6.08
C GLU A 513 41.97 46.56 7.14
N THR A 514 42.83 45.90 7.94
CA THR A 514 44.31 45.73 8.21
C THR A 514 44.47 44.50 9.17
N VAL A 515 45.57 43.72 9.33
CA VAL A 515 46.59 43.10 8.43
C VAL A 515 47.45 42.05 9.21
N PHE A 516 47.58 40.82 8.68
CA PHE A 516 48.65 39.77 8.79
C PHE A 516 49.42 39.35 10.08
N GLU A 517 49.82 38.06 10.14
CA GLU A 517 51.21 37.53 9.93
C GLU A 517 51.24 35.96 9.88
N ASN A 518 52.26 35.23 9.39
CA ASN A 518 53.07 35.29 8.14
C ASN A 518 53.87 33.95 7.94
N SER A 519 54.65 33.82 6.84
CA SER A 519 55.66 32.77 6.49
C SER A 519 55.23 31.61 5.55
N THR A 520 56.12 31.01 4.73
CA THR A 520 56.79 31.52 3.49
C THR A 520 57.30 30.34 2.60
N ARG A 521 57.57 30.58 1.30
CA ARG A 521 57.92 29.58 0.25
C ARG A 521 59.41 29.18 0.19
N VAL A 522 59.70 28.03 -0.44
CA VAL A 522 60.79 27.82 -1.44
C VAL A 522 60.31 26.87 -2.56
N ASN A 523 60.80 27.04 -3.80
CA ASN A 523 60.56 26.19 -4.99
C ASN A 523 61.84 25.43 -5.43
N SER A 524 61.71 24.33 -6.19
CA SER A 524 62.59 24.00 -7.35
C SER A 524 62.12 22.79 -8.16
N ASP A 525 62.41 22.78 -9.47
CA ASP A 525 61.97 21.77 -10.46
C ASP A 525 62.92 20.54 -10.63
N ALA A 526 62.54 19.59 -11.51
CA ALA A 526 63.19 18.30 -11.83
C ALA A 526 63.91 18.33 -13.22
N PRO A 527 64.38 17.23 -13.88
CA PRO A 527 64.43 15.76 -13.61
C PRO A 527 65.93 15.26 -13.68
N PRO A 528 66.43 14.18 -14.36
CA PRO A 528 65.88 12.97 -15.04
C PRO A 528 66.70 11.63 -14.88
N CYS A 529 66.37 10.63 -15.73
CA CYS A 529 67.22 9.53 -16.27
C CYS A 529 67.57 8.24 -15.47
N ASN A 530 66.69 7.23 -15.60
CA ASN A 530 66.91 5.86 -16.10
C ASN A 530 68.17 5.01 -15.75
N VAL A 531 67.95 3.76 -15.29
CA VAL A 531 68.05 2.47 -16.06
C VAL A 531 67.97 1.26 -15.08
N GLY A 532 67.18 0.23 -15.38
CA GLY A 532 67.25 -1.09 -14.68
C GLY A 532 66.08 -2.06 -14.97
N LYS A 533 66.37 -3.23 -15.54
CA LYS A 533 65.35 -4.24 -16.00
C LYS A 533 64.98 -5.28 -14.93
N ALA A 534 63.72 -5.71 -14.91
CA ALA A 534 63.26 -7.09 -14.65
C ALA A 534 61.83 -7.29 -15.22
N SER A 535 61.34 -8.52 -15.42
CA SER A 535 60.11 -8.79 -16.20
C SER A 535 59.38 -10.10 -15.84
N CYS A 536 58.03 -10.08 -15.89
CA CYS A 536 57.07 -11.21 -15.95
C CYS A 536 57.09 -12.17 -14.73
N ASP A 537 55.96 -12.64 -14.19
CA ASP A 537 54.98 -13.52 -14.86
C ASP A 537 53.60 -13.55 -14.14
N PRO A 538 52.47 -13.90 -14.81
CA PRO A 538 51.16 -14.07 -14.16
C PRO A 538 50.60 -15.51 -14.18
N THR A 539 49.52 -15.73 -13.40
CA THR A 539 48.63 -16.91 -13.32
C THR A 539 49.08 -18.14 -12.51
N VAL A 540 48.25 -18.51 -11.54
CA VAL A 540 47.91 -19.91 -11.16
C VAL A 540 46.40 -19.92 -10.82
N THR A 541 45.70 -21.00 -11.15
CA THR A 541 44.25 -21.19 -11.00
C THR A 541 43.85 -21.88 -9.68
N ALA A 542 42.58 -21.75 -9.28
CA ALA A 542 41.95 -22.61 -8.28
C ALA A 542 40.41 -22.68 -8.46
N GLU A 543 39.93 -23.56 -9.35
CA GLU A 543 38.57 -24.10 -9.26
C GLU A 543 38.61 -25.43 -8.51
N CYS A 544 37.74 -25.61 -7.50
CA CYS A 544 37.08 -26.85 -7.09
C CYS A 544 36.69 -26.81 -5.60
N MET A 545 35.39 -26.84 -5.31
CA MET A 545 34.71 -28.08 -4.89
C MET A 545 33.20 -27.85 -4.81
N ALA A 546 32.43 -28.89 -5.10
CA ALA A 546 31.00 -28.94 -4.86
C ALA A 546 30.69 -30.13 -3.93
N SER A 547 29.74 -29.94 -3.02
CA SER A 547 29.19 -30.96 -2.11
C SER A 547 27.79 -30.54 -1.68
#